data_AF-A0A7J7F0S8-F1
#
_entry.id   AF-A0A7J7F0S8-F1
#
_cell.length_a   1.000
_cell.length_b   1.000
_cell.length_c   1.000
_cell.angle_alpha   90.00
_cell.angle_beta   90.00
_cell.angle_gamma   90.00
#
_symmetry.space_group_name_H-M   'P 1'
#
loop_
_entity.id
_entity.type
_entity.pdbx_description
1 polymer ?
#
loop_
_entity_poly.entity_id
_entity_poly.type
_entity_poly.pdbx_seq_one_letter_code
_entity_poly.pdbx_strand_id
1 'polypeptide(L)'
;MEIVRNILGVQKFDLGIICVDNKNIQHINRVYRERNIPTDVLSFPFHENLKAGEIPQPDFPDDYNLGDIFLGVEYIFQQCKENEDYYDILTMYQKEKQVLEELSWRTGTRLQPLSRGLF
;
A
#
# COMPACT_ATOMS: atom_id res chain seq x y z
N MET A 1 2.98 -12.64 10.04
CA MET A 1 2.77 -11.18 10.03
C MET A 1 2.72 -10.55 11.44
N GLU A 2 2.32 -11.27 12.50
CA GLU A 2 2.37 -10.75 13.89
C GLU A 2 3.80 -10.45 14.38
N ILE A 3 4.76 -11.33 14.15
CA ILE A 3 6.14 -11.19 14.69
C ILE A 3 6.80 -9.86 14.29
N VAL A 4 6.61 -9.42 13.04
CA VAL A 4 7.18 -8.15 12.56
C VAL A 4 6.53 -6.96 13.26
N ARG A 5 5.20 -6.99 13.46
CA ARG A 5 4.48 -5.94 14.21
C ARG A 5 4.92 -5.90 15.67
N ASN A 6 5.22 -7.05 16.27
CA ASN A 6 5.74 -7.14 17.63
C ASN A 6 7.14 -6.54 17.75
N ILE A 7 8.05 -6.90 16.84
CA ILE A 7 9.43 -6.40 16.82
C ILE A 7 9.46 -4.88 16.65
N LEU A 8 8.59 -4.34 15.79
CA LEU A 8 8.50 -2.91 15.52
C LEU A 8 7.75 -2.13 16.61
N GLY A 9 7.14 -2.79 17.60
CA GLY A 9 6.35 -2.13 18.65
C GLY A 9 5.04 -1.50 18.16
N VAL A 10 4.63 -1.77 16.92
CA VAL A 10 3.48 -1.10 16.27
C VAL A 10 2.14 -1.82 16.46
N GLN A 11 2.09 -2.85 17.32
CA GLN A 11 0.85 -3.61 17.54
C GLN A 11 -0.27 -2.78 18.17
N LYS A 12 0.11 -1.80 18.99
CA LYS A 12 -0.82 -0.94 19.74
C LYS A 12 -1.26 0.29 18.96
N PHE A 13 -0.60 0.56 17.84
CA PHE A 13 -0.90 1.75 17.05
C PHE A 13 -2.12 1.51 16.18
N ASP A 14 -2.98 2.52 16.14
CA ASP A 14 -4.17 2.57 15.33
C ASP A 14 -3.91 3.42 14.08
N LEU A 15 -4.48 2.99 12.95
CA LEU A 15 -4.40 3.68 11.67
C LEU A 15 -5.77 3.61 10.99
N GLY A 16 -6.34 4.76 10.69
CA GLY A 16 -7.57 4.85 9.90
C GLY A 16 -7.27 4.65 8.43
N ILE A 17 -8.02 3.78 7.75
CA ILE A 17 -7.99 3.64 6.30
C ILE A 17 -9.42 3.84 5.79
N ILE A 18 -9.61 4.87 4.97
CA ILE A 18 -10.92 5.28 4.47
C ILE A 18 -10.93 5.21 2.94
N CYS A 19 -11.74 4.32 2.39
CA CYS A 19 -11.94 4.21 0.95
C CYS A 19 -13.00 5.23 0.48
N VAL A 20 -12.67 6.00 -0.55
CA VAL A 20 -13.53 7.05 -1.09
C VAL A 20 -13.55 7.03 -2.62
N ASP A 21 -14.62 7.57 -3.20
CA ASP A 21 -14.76 7.77 -4.65
C ASP A 21 -13.95 8.98 -5.15
N ASN A 22 -13.90 9.15 -6.48
CA ASN A 22 -13.17 10.25 -7.13
C ASN A 22 -13.63 11.64 -6.67
N LYS A 23 -14.94 11.82 -6.49
CA LYS A 23 -15.52 13.11 -6.10
C LYS A 23 -15.09 13.50 -4.69
N ASN A 24 -15.15 12.57 -3.75
CA ASN A 24 -14.80 12.81 -2.36
C ASN A 24 -13.29 13.01 -2.20
N ILE A 25 -12.44 12.19 -2.83
CA ILE A 25 -10.99 12.40 -2.70
C ILE A 25 -10.52 13.69 -3.38
N GLN A 26 -11.12 14.07 -4.51
CA GLN A 26 -10.86 15.37 -5.15
C GLN A 26 -11.26 16.54 -4.25
N HIS A 27 -12.41 16.43 -3.57
CA HIS A 27 -12.85 17.46 -2.63
C HIS A 27 -11.85 17.64 -1.49
N ILE A 28 -11.42 16.53 -0.87
CA ILE A 28 -10.43 16.54 0.21
C ILE A 28 -9.09 17.10 -0.28
N ASN A 29 -8.60 16.67 -1.46
CA ASN A 29 -7.35 17.15 -2.04
C ASN A 29 -7.39 18.68 -2.29
N ARG A 30 -8.54 19.19 -2.72
CA ARG A 30 -8.75 20.64 -2.89
C ARG A 30 -8.69 21.38 -1.56
N VAL A 31 -9.38 20.88 -0.53
CA VAL A 31 -9.46 21.56 0.78
C VAL A 31 -8.12 21.59 1.50
N TYR A 32 -7.37 20.48 1.49
CA TYR A 32 -6.18 20.34 2.33
C TYR A 32 -4.85 20.49 1.58
N ARG A 33 -4.83 20.34 0.25
CA ARG A 33 -3.62 20.46 -0.58
C ARG A 33 -3.74 21.50 -1.68
N GLU A 34 -4.88 22.19 -1.79
CA GLU A 34 -5.18 23.17 -2.85
C GLU A 34 -5.13 22.57 -4.27
N ARG A 35 -5.26 21.23 -4.41
CA ARG A 35 -5.24 20.55 -5.70
C ARG A 35 -6.64 20.04 -6.05
N ASN A 36 -7.28 20.66 -7.04
CA ASN A 36 -8.62 20.29 -7.49
C ASN A 36 -8.63 19.12 -8.49
N ILE A 37 -7.92 18.04 -8.17
CA ILE A 37 -7.87 16.79 -8.96
C ILE A 37 -7.99 15.58 -8.03
N PRO A 38 -8.59 14.45 -8.47
CA PRO A 38 -8.54 13.21 -7.72
C PRO A 38 -7.09 12.71 -7.62
N THR A 39 -6.81 11.87 -6.62
CA THR A 39 -5.52 11.22 -6.39
C THR A 39 -5.75 9.84 -5.82
N ASP A 40 -4.72 9.00 -5.84
CA ASP A 40 -4.69 7.66 -5.26
C ASP A 40 -4.76 7.66 -3.72
N VAL A 41 -3.98 8.52 -3.06
CA VAL A 41 -3.83 8.55 -1.61
C VAL A 41 -3.73 9.97 -1.05
N LEU A 42 -4.37 10.20 0.10
CA LEU A 42 -4.11 11.34 0.97
C LEU A 42 -3.89 10.86 2.40
N SER A 43 -2.77 11.25 3.00
CA SER A 43 -2.44 10.89 4.38
C SER A 43 -2.51 12.12 5.27
N PHE A 44 -3.18 11.95 6.41
CA PHE A 44 -3.36 12.94 7.46
C PHE A 44 -2.73 12.39 8.74
N PRO A 45 -1.45 12.71 9.00
CA PRO A 45 -0.77 12.20 10.19
C PRO A 45 -1.37 12.83 11.45
N PHE A 46 -1.51 12.05 12.50
CA PHE A 46 -1.88 12.57 13.82
C PHE A 46 -0.72 13.37 14.47
N HIS A 47 0.52 13.01 14.12
CA HIS A 47 1.74 13.58 14.67
C HIS A 47 2.44 14.49 13.63
N GLU A 48 2.61 15.78 13.94
CA GLU A 48 3.06 16.78 12.94
C GLU A 48 4.58 16.87 12.71
N ASN A 49 5.42 16.14 13.47
CA ASN A 49 6.89 16.33 13.45
C ASN A 49 7.72 15.03 13.36
N LEU A 50 7.17 13.95 12.81
CA LEU A 50 7.92 12.71 12.59
C LEU A 50 8.75 12.76 11.31
N LYS A 51 10.01 12.34 11.40
CA LYS A 51 10.83 12.11 10.19
C LYS A 51 10.58 10.70 9.65
N ALA A 52 10.83 10.51 8.36
CA ALA A 52 10.75 9.21 7.74
C ALA A 52 11.65 8.18 8.45
N GLY A 53 11.06 7.06 8.85
CA GLY A 53 11.74 6.00 9.61
C GLY A 53 11.67 6.14 11.13
N GLU A 54 11.15 7.25 11.65
CA GLU A 54 10.87 7.41 13.08
C GLU A 54 9.49 6.85 13.43
N ILE A 55 9.39 6.18 14.57
CA ILE A 55 8.13 5.72 15.15
C ILE A 55 7.82 6.63 16.34
N PRO A 56 6.58 7.16 16.47
CA PRO A 56 6.21 7.97 17.61
C PRO A 56 6.44 7.22 18.93
N GLN A 57 6.88 7.95 19.95
CA GLN A 57 6.97 7.43 21.32
C GLN A 57 5.73 7.90 22.08
N PRO A 58 4.77 7.00 22.36
CA PRO A 58 3.51 7.40 22.97
C PRO A 58 3.66 7.62 24.47
N ASP A 59 3.30 8.80 24.93
CA ASP A 59 3.23 9.17 26.35
C ASP A 59 1.83 8.90 26.93
N PHE A 60 0.79 9.04 26.08
CA PHE A 60 -0.61 8.86 26.41
C PHE A 60 -1.31 7.87 25.46
N PRO A 61 -2.48 7.33 25.83
CA PRO A 61 -3.23 6.41 24.97
C PRO A 61 -3.53 6.96 23.56
N ASP A 62 -3.80 8.26 23.43
CA ASP A 62 -4.12 8.88 22.14
C ASP A 62 -2.91 8.96 21.19
N ASP A 63 -1.69 8.93 21.72
CA ASP A 63 -0.46 8.99 20.90
C ASP A 63 -0.23 7.72 20.08
N TYR A 64 -0.96 6.64 20.38
CA TYR A 64 -0.99 5.43 19.56
C TYR A 64 -1.75 5.63 18.24
N ASN A 65 -2.46 6.75 18.06
CA ASN A 65 -3.09 7.07 16.78
C ASN A 65 -2.03 7.57 15.77
N LEU A 66 -1.93 6.92 14.62
CA LEU A 66 -1.05 7.35 13.52
C LEU A 66 -1.75 8.34 12.57
N GLY A 67 -3.08 8.45 12.66
CA GLY A 67 -3.92 9.26 11.81
C GLY A 67 -4.64 8.45 10.74
N ASP A 68 -4.94 9.12 9.63
CA ASP A 68 -5.84 8.60 8.60
C ASP A 68 -5.19 8.56 7.21
N ILE A 69 -5.53 7.53 6.45
CA ILE A 69 -5.19 7.38 5.04
C ILE A 69 -6.48 7.26 4.24
N PHE A 70 -6.74 8.24 3.39
CA PHE A 70 -7.84 8.21 2.42
C PHE A 70 -7.33 7.59 1.12
N LEU A 71 -7.99 6.54 0.65
CA LEU A 71 -7.68 5.82 -0.58
C LEU A 71 -8.76 6.09 -1.63
N GLY A 72 -8.37 6.70 -2.74
CA GLY A 72 -9.22 6.94 -3.90
C GLY A 72 -9.38 5.67 -4.72
N VAL A 73 -10.14 4.70 -4.20
CA VAL A 73 -10.20 3.34 -4.77
C VAL A 73 -10.66 3.32 -6.23
N GLU A 74 -11.56 4.24 -6.60
CA GLU A 74 -11.99 4.42 -7.99
C GLU A 74 -10.84 4.93 -8.88
N TYR A 75 -10.08 5.93 -8.39
CA TYR A 75 -8.92 6.49 -9.08
C TYR A 75 -7.82 5.43 -9.28
N ILE A 76 -7.51 4.69 -8.21
CA ILE A 76 -6.53 3.60 -8.24
C ILE A 76 -6.93 2.57 -9.30
N PHE A 77 -8.20 2.16 -9.31
CA PHE A 77 -8.69 1.19 -10.28
C PHE A 77 -8.61 1.69 -11.73
N GLN A 78 -8.92 2.97 -11.97
CA GLN A 78 -8.74 3.60 -13.28
C GLN A 78 -7.27 3.60 -13.70
N GLN A 79 -6.37 4.02 -12.82
CA GLN A 79 -4.93 4.01 -13.08
C GLN A 79 -4.37 2.60 -13.31
N CYS A 80 -4.85 1.60 -12.57
CA CYS A 80 -4.47 0.21 -12.81
C CYS A 80 -4.87 -0.21 -14.22
N LYS A 81 -6.11 0.06 -14.64
CA LYS A 81 -6.58 -0.28 -15.99
C LYS A 81 -5.86 0.47 -17.10
N GLU A 82 -5.48 1.72 -16.86
CA GLU A 82 -4.76 2.54 -17.83
C GLU A 82 -3.26 2.16 -17.90
N ASN A 83 -2.68 1.67 -16.80
CA ASN A 83 -1.29 1.20 -16.70
C ASN A 83 -1.15 -0.34 -16.74
N GLU A 84 -2.18 -1.07 -17.18
CA GLU A 84 -1.98 -2.47 -17.59
C GLU A 84 -1.23 -2.49 -18.93
N ASP A 85 0.04 -2.05 -18.91
CA ASP A 85 0.94 -2.33 -20.01
C ASP A 85 1.16 -3.84 -20.00
N TYR A 86 0.50 -4.51 -20.94
CA TYR A 86 0.59 -5.95 -21.15
C TYR A 86 2.04 -6.44 -21.09
N TYR A 87 3.00 -5.62 -21.52
CA TYR A 87 4.43 -5.92 -21.44
C TYR A 87 4.98 -5.94 -20.01
N ASP A 88 4.60 -5.02 -19.14
CA ASP A 88 5.07 -5.00 -17.75
C ASP A 88 4.52 -6.18 -16.96
N ILE A 89 3.25 -6.50 -17.19
CA ILE A 89 2.56 -7.64 -16.62
C ILE A 89 3.24 -8.96 -17.07
N LEU A 90 3.47 -9.11 -18.37
CA LEU A 90 4.15 -10.27 -18.93
C LEU A 90 5.59 -10.38 -18.41
N THR A 91 6.27 -9.25 -18.27
CA THR A 91 7.64 -9.20 -17.73
C THR A 91 7.68 -9.65 -16.27
N MET A 92 6.71 -9.23 -15.45
CA MET A 92 6.60 -9.67 -14.06
C MET A 92 6.31 -11.17 -13.96
N TYR A 93 5.39 -11.68 -14.78
CA TYR A 93 5.12 -13.12 -14.87
C TYR A 93 6.37 -13.92 -15.26
N GLN A 94 7.13 -13.45 -16.25
CA GLN A 94 8.36 -14.11 -16.69
C GLN A 94 9.44 -14.12 -15.59
N LYS A 95 9.61 -13.01 -14.88
CA LYS A 95 10.54 -12.91 -13.73
C LYS A 95 10.15 -13.86 -12.61
N GLU A 96 8.86 -13.88 -12.23
CA GLU A 96 8.35 -14.82 -11.22
C GLU A 96 8.62 -16.27 -11.62
N LYS A 97 8.32 -16.63 -12.87
CA LYS A 97 8.55 -17.97 -13.39
C LYS A 97 10.03 -18.36 -13.33
N GLN A 98 10.95 -17.49 -13.79
CA GLN A 98 12.39 -17.75 -13.74
C GLN A 98 12.90 -18.00 -12.31
N VAL A 99 12.50 -17.15 -11.36
CA VAL A 99 12.88 -17.30 -9.95
C VAL A 99 12.37 -18.62 -9.38
N LEU A 100 11.11 -18.99 -9.67
CA LEU A 100 10.53 -20.23 -9.19
C LEU A 100 11.12 -21.48 -9.83
N GLU A 101 11.52 -21.42 -11.11
CA GLU A 101 12.25 -22.49 -11.79
C GLU A 101 13.61 -22.74 -11.14
N GLU A 102 14.35 -21.66 -10.86
CA GLU A 102 15.66 -21.75 -10.21
C GLU A 102 15.55 -22.28 -8.78
N LEU A 103 14.56 -21.82 -8.02
CA LEU A 103 14.29 -22.34 -6.68
C LEU A 103 13.89 -23.81 -6.73
N SER A 104 12.99 -24.19 -7.64
CA SER A 104 12.55 -25.59 -7.80
C SER A 104 13.72 -26.52 -8.11
N TRP A 105 14.66 -26.06 -8.94
CA TRP A 105 15.90 -26.80 -9.24
C TRP A 105 16.78 -27.00 -8.01
N ARG A 106 16.93 -25.96 -7.16
CA ARG A 106 17.80 -26.01 -5.98
C ARG A 106 17.20 -26.78 -4.81
N THR A 107 15.89 -26.76 -4.64
CA THR A 107 15.21 -27.33 -3.46
C THR A 107 14.51 -28.66 -3.74
N GLY A 108 14.33 -29.04 -5.00
CA GLY A 108 13.55 -30.22 -5.39
C GLY A 108 12.04 -30.06 -5.19
N THR A 109 11.57 -28.86 -4.83
CA THR A 109 10.13 -28.58 -4.67
C THR A 109 9.52 -28.16 -5.99
N ARG A 110 8.26 -28.53 -6.26
CA ARG A 110 7.54 -28.09 -7.46
C ARG A 110 6.72 -26.83 -7.18
N LEU A 111 7.37 -25.68 -7.26
CA LEU A 111 6.71 -24.38 -7.07
C LEU A 111 6.00 -23.96 -8.37
N GLN A 112 4.92 -23.18 -8.25
CA GLN A 112 4.15 -22.65 -9.37
C GLN A 112 3.93 -21.15 -9.15
N PRO A 113 3.91 -20.33 -10.21
CA PRO A 113 3.61 -18.90 -10.09
C PRO A 113 2.25 -18.67 -9.41
N LEU A 114 2.19 -17.69 -8.51
CA LEU A 114 0.96 -17.25 -7.86
C LEU A 114 0.05 -16.51 -8.85
N SER A 115 0.66 -15.91 -9.86
CA SER A 115 -0.01 -15.28 -11.00
C SER A 115 -0.61 -16.27 -12.01
N ARG A 116 -0.48 -17.59 -11.78
CA ARG A 116 -0.96 -18.61 -12.71
C ARG A 116 -2.49 -18.53 -12.89
N GLY A 117 -2.93 -18.35 -14.13
CA GLY A 117 -4.35 -18.28 -14.50
C GLY A 117 -4.95 -16.87 -14.41
N LEU A 118 -4.14 -15.86 -14.06
CA LEU A 118 -4.49 -14.45 -14.21
C LEU A 118 -4.14 -13.92 -15.62
N PHE A 119 -3.41 -14.72 -16.42
CA PHE A 119 -2.98 -14.47 -17.80
C PHE A 119 -3.13 -15.74 -18.64
#